data_AF-A0A172UMF3-F1
#
_entry.id   AF-A0A172UMF3-F1
#
_cell.length_a   1.000
_cell.length_b   1.000
_cell.length_c   1.000
_cell.angle_alpha   90.00
_cell.angle_beta   90.00
_cell.angle_gamma   90.00
#
_symmetry.space_group_name_H-M   'P 1'
#
loop_
_entity.id
_entity.type
_entity.pdbx_description
1 polymer ?
#
loop_
_entity_poly.entity_id
_entity_poly.type
_entity_poly.pdbx_seq_one_letter_code
_entity_poly.pdbx_strand_id
1 'polypeptide(L)'
;MDLLTGLVALSPDGLTSENALMRTVCARAVSLEPLPFEPAASAADPVLAEVAEQFSVDVAGVTAEQRAALVSAYGAEVLGVAALMYVADFVPRVRAGLAALGMTFPDPVGWDRTTHPADALLNRFTSTVGAMRGLDPLTTEIIRLRGATQHNCRLCSSLRESTALQAGGSEALYDEIGAYQVSDRLTDAHRAALRYVDALIWTPSSVDEAAAVVLEHFSAEQAVEITLDVMRNGTNKIAVALGGDAPRVTEGVELYLLGADGQPVFSS
;
A
#
# COMPACT_ATOMS: atom_id res chain seq x y z
N MET A 1 14.90 -4.33 1.93
CA MET A 1 14.88 -3.60 3.23
C MET A 1 15.44 -2.19 3.12
N ASP A 2 16.52 -1.94 2.38
CA ASP A 2 17.09 -0.60 2.19
C ASP A 2 16.09 0.43 1.62
N LEU A 3 15.21 0.00 0.71
CA LEU A 3 14.15 0.87 0.18
C LEU A 3 13.20 1.36 1.27
N LEU A 4 12.80 0.50 2.22
CA LEU A 4 11.94 0.89 3.34
C LEU A 4 12.66 1.88 4.25
N THR A 5 13.94 1.64 4.56
CA THR A 5 14.78 2.56 5.33
C THR A 5 14.88 3.93 4.64
N GLY A 6 15.03 3.95 3.32
CA GLY A 6 15.03 5.17 2.51
C GLY A 6 13.71 5.92 2.53
N LEU A 7 12.56 5.22 2.50
CA LEU A 7 11.25 5.86 2.65
C LEU A 7 11.07 6.47 4.05
N VAL A 8 11.55 5.80 5.10
CA VAL A 8 11.54 6.36 6.46
C VAL A 8 12.41 7.62 6.54
N ALA A 9 13.52 7.68 5.81
CA ALA A 9 14.42 8.83 5.78
C ALA A 9 13.83 10.09 5.13
N LEU A 10 12.71 10.01 4.41
CA LEU A 10 12.11 11.17 3.74
C LEU A 10 11.67 12.23 4.75
N SER A 11 12.19 13.45 4.58
CA SER A 11 11.84 14.65 5.34
C SER A 11 12.11 15.89 4.47
N PRO A 12 11.37 16.06 3.36
CA PRO A 12 11.61 17.15 2.41
C PRO A 12 11.49 18.52 3.07
N ASP A 13 12.35 19.46 2.64
CA ASP A 13 12.35 20.83 3.14
C ASP A 13 10.97 21.48 2.94
N GLY A 14 10.49 22.16 3.98
CA GLY A 14 9.18 22.83 3.95
C GLY A 14 7.97 21.96 4.30
N LEU A 15 8.14 20.65 4.51
CA LEU A 15 7.09 19.72 4.94
C LEU A 15 7.43 18.97 6.25
N THR A 16 8.45 19.42 6.98
CA THR A 16 8.95 18.70 8.17
C THR A 16 7.88 18.57 9.25
N SER A 17 7.11 19.63 9.51
CA SER A 17 6.06 19.62 10.54
C SER A 17 4.84 18.80 10.11
N GLU A 18 4.46 18.87 8.84
CA GLU A 18 3.38 18.09 8.21
C GLU A 18 3.71 16.60 8.25
N ASN A 19 4.96 16.23 7.93
CA ASN A 19 5.44 14.85 7.96
C ASN A 19 5.40 14.27 9.40
N ALA A 20 5.83 15.05 10.40
CA ALA A 20 5.73 14.66 11.81
C ALA A 20 4.27 14.48 12.27
N LEU A 21 3.37 15.38 11.84
CA LEU A 21 1.94 15.28 12.12
C LEU A 21 1.34 14.01 11.50
N MET A 22 1.57 13.77 10.21
CA MET A 22 1.06 12.58 9.51
C MET A 22 1.58 11.29 10.12
N ARG A 23 2.89 11.18 10.41
CA ARG A 23 3.48 9.99 11.08
C ARG A 23 2.81 9.69 12.40
N THR A 24 2.51 10.72 13.20
CA THR A 24 1.83 10.56 14.49
C THR A 24 0.37 10.15 14.31
N VAL A 25 -0.38 10.85 13.46
CA VAL A 25 -1.81 10.63 13.28
C VAL A 25 -2.10 9.29 12.62
N CYS A 26 -1.42 8.99 11.51
CA CYS A 26 -1.61 7.75 10.77
C CYS A 26 -1.33 6.52 11.64
N ALA A 27 -0.20 6.50 12.35
CA ALA A 27 0.16 5.36 13.19
C ALA A 27 -0.84 5.16 14.35
N ARG A 28 -1.25 6.25 15.00
CA ARG A 28 -2.28 6.21 16.06
C ARG A 28 -3.61 5.66 15.53
N ALA A 29 -4.04 6.07 14.34
CA ALA A 29 -5.30 5.64 13.74
C ALA A 29 -5.38 4.12 13.54
N VAL A 30 -4.23 3.45 13.40
CA VAL A 30 -4.14 1.98 13.24
C VAL A 30 -3.49 1.27 14.42
N SER A 31 -3.39 1.95 15.57
CA SER A 31 -2.83 1.42 16.82
C SER A 31 -1.40 0.89 16.68
N LEU A 32 -0.55 1.61 15.94
CA LEU A 32 0.87 1.32 15.78
C LEU A 32 1.74 2.47 16.29
N GLU A 33 3.02 2.19 16.49
CA GLU A 33 4.02 3.21 16.77
C GLU A 33 4.32 4.05 15.51
N PRO A 34 4.48 5.38 15.64
CA PRO A 34 4.85 6.23 14.51
C PRO A 34 6.27 5.91 14.02
N LEU A 35 6.50 6.13 12.72
CA LEU A 35 7.86 6.20 12.19
C LEU A 35 8.65 7.32 12.90
N PRO A 36 9.97 7.18 13.07
CA PRO A 36 10.79 8.28 13.58
C PRO A 36 10.62 9.51 12.68
N PHE A 37 10.73 10.74 13.20
CA PHE A 37 10.66 11.97 12.40
C PHE A 37 11.57 13.05 12.97
N GLU A 38 11.92 14.03 12.13
CA GLU A 38 12.70 15.19 12.57
C GLU A 38 11.92 16.01 13.61
N PRO A 39 12.58 16.46 14.70
CA PRO A 39 11.97 17.41 15.61
C PRO A 39 11.54 18.67 14.84
N ALA A 40 10.25 18.93 14.82
CA ALA A 40 9.65 20.05 14.11
C ALA A 40 8.89 20.96 15.08
N ALA A 41 8.68 22.22 14.69
CA ALA A 41 7.70 23.04 15.37
C ALA A 41 6.31 22.38 15.25
N SER A 42 5.48 22.49 16.29
CA SER A 42 4.12 21.95 16.27
C SER A 42 3.32 22.54 15.11
N ALA A 43 3.07 21.74 14.06
CA ALA A 43 2.06 22.09 13.05
C ALA A 43 0.69 21.75 13.61
N ALA A 44 -0.07 22.77 13.98
CA ALA A 44 -1.51 22.61 14.15
C ALA A 44 -2.15 22.75 12.77
N ASP A 45 -2.20 21.66 12.01
CA ASP A 45 -3.01 21.54 10.79
C ASP A 45 -4.15 20.54 11.04
N PRO A 46 -5.29 20.99 11.57
CA PRO A 46 -6.41 20.10 11.87
C PRO A 46 -7.00 19.46 10.61
N VAL A 47 -6.89 20.12 9.44
CA VAL A 47 -7.38 19.58 8.17
C VAL A 47 -6.49 18.43 7.73
N LEU A 48 -5.16 18.61 7.73
CA LEU A 48 -4.24 17.53 7.39
C LEU A 48 -4.38 16.36 8.39
N ALA A 49 -4.54 16.64 9.69
CA ALA A 49 -4.75 15.60 10.69
C ALA A 49 -6.02 14.78 10.42
N GLU A 50 -7.15 15.44 10.17
CA GLU A 50 -8.42 14.76 9.86
C GLU A 50 -8.29 13.90 8.60
N VAL A 51 -7.68 14.41 7.53
CA VAL A 51 -7.50 13.65 6.30
C VAL A 51 -6.52 12.50 6.49
N ALA A 52 -5.43 12.67 7.24
CA ALA A 52 -4.47 11.61 7.54
C ALA A 52 -5.11 10.47 8.36
N GLU A 53 -5.98 10.81 9.31
CA GLU A 53 -6.75 9.82 10.08
C GLU A 53 -7.73 9.06 9.17
N GLN A 54 -8.56 9.78 8.40
CA GLN A 54 -9.51 9.17 7.45
C GLN A 54 -8.78 8.30 6.41
N PHE A 55 -7.66 8.79 5.85
CA PHE A 55 -6.83 8.05 4.90
C PHE A 55 -6.34 6.71 5.49
N SER A 56 -5.97 6.71 6.76
CA SER A 56 -5.44 5.52 7.44
C SER A 56 -6.53 4.52 7.79
N VAL A 57 -7.69 4.99 8.26
CA VAL A 57 -8.83 4.15 8.67
C VAL A 57 -9.60 3.62 7.45
N ASP A 58 -10.01 4.49 6.53
CA ASP A 58 -10.76 4.14 5.33
C ASP A 58 -10.58 5.22 4.26
N VAL A 59 -9.66 4.97 3.32
CA VAL A 59 -9.37 5.95 2.25
C VAL A 59 -10.55 6.21 1.32
N ALA A 60 -11.49 5.27 1.19
CA ALA A 60 -12.65 5.44 0.35
C ALA A 60 -13.63 6.49 0.93
N GLY A 61 -13.54 6.74 2.24
CA GLY A 61 -14.30 7.77 2.95
C GLY A 61 -13.74 9.20 2.81
N VAL A 62 -12.61 9.41 2.14
CA VAL A 62 -12.07 10.76 1.90
C VAL A 62 -13.04 11.57 1.02
N THR A 63 -13.62 12.63 1.58
CA THR A 63 -14.68 13.39 0.91
C THR A 63 -14.15 14.33 -0.17
N ALA A 64 -15.05 14.86 -1.01
CA ALA A 64 -14.69 15.87 -2.00
C ALA A 64 -14.18 17.16 -1.35
N GLU A 65 -14.74 17.53 -0.19
CA GLU A 65 -14.35 18.71 0.59
C GLU A 65 -12.95 18.53 1.19
N GLN A 66 -12.67 17.38 1.81
CA GLN A 66 -11.35 17.03 2.33
C GLN A 66 -10.29 17.04 1.23
N ARG A 67 -10.61 16.45 0.07
CA ARG A 67 -9.75 16.45 -1.12
C ARG A 67 -9.48 17.86 -1.64
N ALA A 68 -10.52 18.68 -1.76
CA ALA A 68 -10.39 20.07 -2.22
C ALA A 68 -9.55 20.90 -1.24
N ALA A 69 -9.68 20.66 0.07
CA ALA A 69 -8.88 21.32 1.09
C ALA A 69 -7.39 20.96 0.98
N LEU A 70 -7.04 19.68 0.78
CA LEU A 70 -5.66 19.27 0.51
C LEU A 70 -5.09 19.94 -0.74
N VAL A 71 -5.83 19.91 -1.85
CA VAL A 71 -5.38 20.55 -3.11
C VAL A 71 -5.21 22.05 -2.94
N SER A 72 -6.12 22.70 -2.22
CA SER A 72 -6.03 24.14 -1.93
C SER A 72 -4.85 24.50 -1.04
N ALA A 73 -4.49 23.64 -0.08
CA ALA A 73 -3.40 23.88 0.86
C ALA A 73 -2.02 23.64 0.22
N TYR A 74 -1.88 22.56 -0.55
CA TYR A 74 -0.56 22.09 -1.02
C TYR A 74 -0.32 22.31 -2.51
N GLY A 75 -1.34 22.67 -3.30
CA GLY A 75 -1.19 23.01 -4.71
C GLY A 75 -0.43 21.95 -5.50
N ALA A 76 0.69 22.35 -6.13
CA ALA A 76 1.55 21.46 -6.90
C ALA A 76 2.18 20.32 -6.07
N GLU A 77 2.35 20.52 -4.76
CA GLU A 77 3.00 19.56 -3.85
C GLU A 77 2.03 18.52 -3.26
N VAL A 78 0.72 18.57 -3.61
CA VAL A 78 -0.29 17.66 -3.05
C VAL A 78 0.05 16.18 -3.25
N LEU A 79 0.71 15.83 -4.36
CA LEU A 79 1.15 14.45 -4.61
C LEU A 79 2.30 14.04 -3.68
N GLY A 80 3.24 14.94 -3.39
CA GLY A 80 4.32 14.72 -2.44
C GLY A 80 3.79 14.51 -1.02
N VAL A 81 2.82 15.33 -0.60
CA VAL A 81 2.14 15.20 0.70
C VAL A 81 1.36 13.89 0.80
N ALA A 82 0.60 13.52 -0.23
CA ALA A 82 -0.11 12.24 -0.26
C ALA A 82 0.83 11.03 -0.23
N ALA A 83 2.01 11.12 -0.87
CA ALA A 83 3.04 10.09 -0.78
C ALA A 83 3.66 9.98 0.62
N LEU A 84 3.93 11.11 1.31
CA LEU A 84 4.37 11.10 2.70
C LEU A 84 3.30 10.54 3.64
N MET A 85 2.03 10.89 3.43
CA MET A 85 0.88 10.34 4.17
C MET A 85 0.80 8.82 3.99
N TYR A 86 0.98 8.33 2.77
CA TYR A 86 1.02 6.90 2.49
C TYR A 86 2.20 6.21 3.18
N VAL A 87 3.38 6.81 3.16
CA VAL A 87 4.55 6.28 3.90
C VAL A 87 4.28 6.24 5.40
N ALA A 88 3.71 7.31 5.97
CA ALA A 88 3.32 7.42 7.37
C ALA A 88 2.27 6.39 7.80
N ASP A 89 1.32 6.04 6.93
CA ASP A 89 0.30 5.03 7.17
C ASP A 89 0.83 3.60 6.98
N PHE A 90 1.49 3.33 5.85
CA PHE A 90 1.68 1.96 5.41
C PHE A 90 3.02 1.34 5.83
N VAL A 91 4.08 2.13 6.00
CA VAL A 91 5.36 1.59 6.46
C VAL A 91 5.29 1.05 7.90
N PRO A 92 4.56 1.65 8.87
CA PRO A 92 4.32 1.03 10.16
C PRO A 92 3.65 -0.34 10.05
N ARG A 93 2.66 -0.50 9.16
CA ARG A 93 1.96 -1.78 8.91
C ARG A 93 2.94 -2.84 8.38
N VAL A 94 3.77 -2.47 7.41
CA VAL A 94 4.83 -3.33 6.88
C VAL A 94 5.84 -3.67 7.97
N ARG A 95 6.23 -2.73 8.82
CA ARG A 95 7.15 -2.99 9.93
C ARG A 95 6.57 -4.00 10.90
N ALA A 96 5.28 -3.89 11.26
CA ALA A 96 4.58 -4.86 12.09
C ALA A 96 4.52 -6.25 11.43
N GLY A 97 4.13 -6.32 10.15
CA GLY A 97 4.09 -7.58 9.39
C GLY A 97 5.46 -8.25 9.28
N LEU A 98 6.49 -7.50 8.91
CA LEU A 98 7.86 -8.02 8.84
C LEU A 98 8.36 -8.51 10.21
N ALA A 99 8.09 -7.76 11.28
CA ALA A 99 8.44 -8.18 12.64
C ALA A 99 7.76 -9.50 13.03
N ALA A 100 6.47 -9.65 12.70
CA ALA A 100 5.73 -10.90 12.90
C ALA A 100 6.28 -12.08 12.09
N LEU A 101 6.91 -11.80 10.94
CA LEU A 101 7.65 -12.78 10.12
C LEU A 101 9.10 -13.00 10.59
N GLY A 102 9.52 -12.39 11.70
CA GLY A 102 10.90 -12.48 12.23
C GLY A 102 11.93 -11.62 11.48
N MET A 103 11.48 -10.69 10.66
CA MET A 103 12.31 -9.78 9.86
C MET A 103 12.28 -8.37 10.43
N THR A 104 13.39 -7.64 10.33
CA THR A 104 13.46 -6.23 10.75
C THR A 104 14.23 -5.40 9.71
N PHE A 105 14.00 -4.09 9.72
CA PHE A 105 14.82 -3.13 9.00
C PHE A 105 15.11 -1.93 9.91
N PRO A 106 16.28 -1.31 9.79
CA PRO A 106 16.72 -0.27 10.71
C PRO A 106 16.00 1.06 10.43
N ASP A 107 16.02 1.95 11.43
CA ASP A 107 15.73 3.35 11.21
C ASP A 107 16.90 4.04 10.49
N PRO A 108 16.64 5.11 9.73
CA PRO A 108 17.68 5.78 8.97
C PRO A 108 18.64 6.54 9.90
N VAL A 109 19.91 6.61 9.51
CA VAL A 109 20.96 7.35 10.24
C VAL A 109 20.88 8.87 9.98
N GLY A 110 20.15 9.29 8.94
CA GLY A 110 19.95 10.69 8.59
C GLY A 110 18.73 10.90 7.71
N TRP A 111 18.43 12.17 7.42
CA TRP A 111 17.20 12.57 6.72
C TRP A 111 17.50 12.98 5.28
N ASP A 112 16.69 12.45 4.35
CA ASP A 112 16.67 12.86 2.95
C ASP A 112 15.67 14.00 2.77
N ARG A 113 16.22 15.20 2.55
CA ARG A 113 15.44 16.43 2.35
C ARG A 113 15.27 16.80 0.88
N THR A 114 15.83 15.99 -0.02
CA THR A 114 16.02 16.34 -1.43
C THR A 114 15.20 15.47 -2.38
N THR A 115 15.01 14.19 -2.05
CA THR A 115 14.21 13.30 -2.90
C THR A 115 12.73 13.64 -2.78
N HIS A 116 12.08 13.89 -3.92
CA HIS A 116 10.64 14.08 -3.94
C HIS A 116 9.92 12.79 -3.47
N PRO A 117 9.02 12.85 -2.48
CA PRO A 117 8.42 11.65 -1.87
C PRO A 117 7.72 10.73 -2.88
N ALA A 118 7.02 11.30 -3.86
CA ALA A 118 6.35 10.51 -4.89
C ALA A 118 7.35 9.79 -5.81
N ASP A 119 8.55 10.32 -6.05
CA ASP A 119 9.56 9.63 -6.85
C ASP A 119 10.11 8.42 -6.08
N ALA A 120 10.48 8.60 -4.81
CA ALA A 120 10.96 7.52 -3.96
C ALA A 120 9.93 6.38 -3.85
N LEU A 121 8.66 6.73 -3.66
CA LEU A 121 7.59 5.75 -3.50
C LEU A 121 7.14 5.14 -4.83
N LEU A 122 6.66 5.96 -5.77
CA LEU A 122 5.93 5.51 -6.96
C LEU A 122 6.83 5.14 -8.15
N ASN A 123 8.09 5.59 -8.16
CA ASN A 123 9.04 5.26 -9.24
C ASN A 123 10.14 4.31 -8.78
N ARG A 124 10.54 4.31 -7.51
CA ARG A 124 11.62 3.44 -7.01
C ARG A 124 11.08 2.23 -6.25
N PHE A 125 10.33 2.45 -5.18
CA PHE A 125 9.82 1.36 -4.34
C PHE A 125 8.86 0.44 -5.12
N THR A 126 7.79 0.99 -5.72
CA THR A 126 6.79 0.20 -6.46
C THR A 126 7.37 -0.56 -7.64
N SER A 127 8.32 0.04 -8.39
CA SER A 127 9.05 -0.62 -9.49
C SER A 127 9.85 -1.80 -8.97
N THR A 128 10.64 -1.57 -7.91
CA THR A 128 11.54 -2.61 -7.39
C THR A 128 10.75 -3.80 -6.85
N VAL A 129 9.66 -3.55 -6.10
CA VAL A 129 8.77 -4.62 -5.63
C VAL A 129 8.07 -5.28 -6.82
N GLY A 130 7.59 -4.51 -7.79
CA GLY A 130 6.94 -5.05 -8.98
C GLY A 130 7.84 -5.89 -9.88
N ALA A 131 9.16 -5.81 -9.71
CA ALA A 131 10.15 -6.63 -10.40
C ALA A 131 10.47 -7.94 -9.67
N MET A 132 9.95 -8.15 -8.45
CA MET A 132 10.09 -9.41 -7.70
C MET A 132 9.31 -10.54 -8.38
N ARG A 133 9.80 -11.77 -8.24
CA ARG A 133 9.28 -12.97 -8.93
C ARG A 133 9.33 -14.22 -8.04
N GLY A 134 9.40 -14.04 -6.72
CA GLY A 134 9.41 -15.15 -5.76
C GLY A 134 8.00 -15.70 -5.52
N LEU A 135 6.98 -14.87 -5.68
CA LEU A 135 5.58 -15.25 -5.62
C LEU A 135 5.04 -15.59 -7.01
N ASP A 136 4.13 -16.56 -7.10
CA ASP A 136 3.50 -16.88 -8.36
C ASP A 136 2.53 -15.75 -8.81
N PRO A 137 2.32 -15.57 -10.13
CA PRO A 137 1.48 -14.50 -10.64
C PRO A 137 0.02 -14.54 -10.17
N LEU A 138 -0.53 -15.74 -9.95
CA LEU A 138 -1.93 -15.89 -9.54
C LEU A 138 -2.11 -15.39 -8.09
N THR A 139 -1.26 -15.84 -7.17
CA THR A 139 -1.29 -15.34 -5.78
C THR A 139 -1.05 -13.82 -5.73
N THR A 140 -0.11 -13.31 -6.53
CA THR A 140 0.18 -11.87 -6.64
C THR A 140 -1.05 -11.06 -7.07
N GLU A 141 -1.81 -11.55 -8.05
CA GLU A 141 -3.02 -10.87 -8.52
C GLU A 141 -4.18 -10.99 -7.51
N ILE A 142 -4.31 -12.12 -6.82
CA ILE A 142 -5.31 -12.32 -5.76
C ILE A 142 -5.10 -11.30 -4.63
N ILE A 143 -3.87 -11.12 -4.14
CA ILE A 143 -3.58 -10.14 -3.08
C ILE A 143 -3.79 -8.71 -3.56
N ARG A 144 -3.44 -8.40 -4.82
CA ARG A 144 -3.67 -7.08 -5.43
C ARG A 144 -5.15 -6.75 -5.48
N LEU A 145 -5.97 -7.67 -5.97
CA LEU A 145 -7.41 -7.48 -6.11
C LEU A 145 -8.10 -7.35 -4.74
N ARG A 146 -7.68 -8.13 -3.74
CA ARG A 146 -8.20 -7.97 -2.38
C ARG A 146 -7.95 -6.58 -1.81
N GLY A 147 -6.71 -6.08 -1.92
CA GLY A 147 -6.37 -4.72 -1.48
C GLY A 147 -7.10 -3.64 -2.29
N ALA A 148 -7.26 -3.83 -3.61
CA ALA A 148 -8.02 -2.92 -4.47
C ALA A 148 -9.48 -2.79 -4.05
N THR A 149 -10.15 -3.90 -3.73
CA THR A 149 -11.52 -3.90 -3.20
C THR A 149 -11.60 -3.17 -1.86
N GLN A 150 -10.64 -3.40 -0.96
CA GLN A 150 -10.63 -2.78 0.37
C GLN A 150 -10.42 -1.27 0.34
N HIS A 151 -9.64 -0.77 -0.62
CA HIS A 151 -9.46 0.67 -0.81
C HIS A 151 -10.49 1.28 -1.78
N ASN A 152 -11.43 0.49 -2.30
CA ASN A 152 -12.40 0.89 -3.32
C ASN A 152 -11.77 1.58 -4.56
N CYS A 153 -10.60 1.10 -5.00
CA CYS A 153 -9.87 1.69 -6.14
C CYS A 153 -10.50 1.28 -7.48
N ARG A 154 -11.27 2.17 -8.12
CA ARG A 154 -11.97 1.85 -9.39
C ARG A 154 -10.99 1.58 -10.54
N LEU A 155 -9.89 2.33 -10.61
CA LEU A 155 -8.78 2.10 -11.53
C LEU A 155 -8.24 0.68 -11.42
N CYS A 156 -7.92 0.25 -10.21
CA CYS A 156 -7.32 -1.05 -9.93
C CYS A 156 -8.28 -2.20 -10.23
N SER A 157 -9.57 -2.02 -9.94
CA SER A 157 -10.63 -3.00 -10.22
C SER A 157 -10.86 -3.19 -11.72
N SER A 158 -10.60 -2.16 -12.55
CA SER A 158 -10.74 -2.21 -14.01
C SER A 158 -9.59 -2.93 -14.74
N LEU A 159 -8.62 -3.47 -14.02
CA LEU A 159 -7.38 -4.04 -14.57
C LEU A 159 -7.21 -5.51 -14.23
N ARG A 160 -6.62 -6.30 -15.14
CA ARG A 160 -6.10 -7.65 -14.87
C ARG A 160 -4.69 -7.85 -15.38
N GLU A 161 -3.88 -8.52 -14.57
CA GLU A 161 -2.52 -8.91 -14.97
C GLU A 161 -2.57 -10.17 -15.85
N SER A 162 -1.92 -10.11 -17.01
CA SER A 162 -2.06 -11.14 -18.05
C SER A 162 -1.36 -12.46 -17.70
N THR A 163 -0.23 -12.42 -17.00
CA THR A 163 0.45 -13.65 -16.54
C THR A 163 -0.34 -14.37 -15.44
N ALA A 164 -1.08 -13.65 -14.60
CA ALA A 164 -2.00 -14.23 -13.62
C ALA A 164 -3.16 -14.97 -14.30
N LEU A 165 -3.73 -14.40 -15.37
CA LEU A 165 -4.74 -15.09 -16.18
C LEU A 165 -4.17 -16.36 -16.84
N GLN A 166 -2.94 -16.30 -17.35
CA GLN A 166 -2.24 -17.47 -17.91
C GLN A 166 -1.93 -18.53 -16.84
N ALA A 167 -1.74 -18.12 -15.59
CA ALA A 167 -1.52 -19.00 -14.43
C ALA A 167 -2.81 -19.61 -13.86
N GLY A 168 -3.96 -19.44 -14.53
CA GLY A 168 -5.25 -20.01 -14.12
C GLY A 168 -6.19 -19.01 -13.44
N GLY A 169 -5.81 -17.73 -13.38
CA GLY A 169 -6.70 -16.65 -12.97
C GLY A 169 -7.90 -16.48 -13.89
N SER A 170 -9.05 -16.13 -13.32
CA SER A 170 -10.28 -15.87 -14.07
C SER A 170 -11.23 -15.02 -13.24
N GLU A 171 -12.15 -14.30 -13.88
CA GLU A 171 -13.17 -13.52 -13.18
C GLU A 171 -13.98 -14.39 -12.20
N ALA A 172 -14.34 -15.62 -12.58
CA ALA A 172 -15.06 -16.55 -11.71
C ALA A 172 -14.28 -16.93 -10.43
N LEU A 173 -12.94 -16.95 -10.48
CA LEU A 173 -12.11 -17.14 -9.27
C LEU A 173 -12.01 -15.83 -8.49
N TYR A 174 -11.82 -14.70 -9.18
CA TYR A 174 -11.64 -13.39 -8.56
C TYR A 174 -12.91 -12.90 -7.84
N ASP A 175 -14.10 -13.24 -8.35
CA ASP A 175 -15.39 -12.96 -7.70
C ASP A 175 -15.51 -13.62 -6.32
N GLU A 176 -14.80 -14.73 -6.08
CA GLU A 176 -14.82 -15.44 -4.79
C GLU A 176 -13.84 -14.85 -3.76
N ILE A 177 -12.93 -13.94 -4.15
CA ILE A 177 -11.96 -13.29 -3.25
C ILE A 177 -12.67 -12.56 -2.10
N GLY A 178 -13.85 -11.98 -2.36
CA GLY A 178 -14.63 -11.28 -1.33
C GLY A 178 -15.04 -12.17 -0.15
N ALA A 179 -15.30 -13.45 -0.42
CA ALA A 179 -15.80 -14.45 0.52
C ALA A 179 -14.85 -15.67 0.61
N TYR A 180 -13.55 -15.41 0.57
CA TYR A 180 -12.52 -16.45 0.43
C TYR A 180 -12.57 -17.56 1.49
N GLN A 181 -13.13 -17.28 2.67
CA GLN A 181 -13.21 -18.25 3.77
C GLN A 181 -14.09 -19.46 3.42
N VAL A 182 -15.04 -19.30 2.50
CA VAL A 182 -16.00 -20.35 2.09
C VAL A 182 -15.85 -20.73 0.62
N SER A 183 -14.82 -20.22 -0.05
CA SER A 183 -14.55 -20.50 -1.47
C SER A 183 -13.95 -21.90 -1.66
N ASP A 184 -14.55 -22.68 -2.57
CA ASP A 184 -14.01 -23.97 -3.02
C ASP A 184 -13.00 -23.80 -4.18
N ARG A 185 -12.86 -22.60 -4.76
CA ARG A 185 -11.90 -22.31 -5.85
C ARG A 185 -10.54 -21.84 -5.37
N LEU A 186 -10.46 -21.30 -4.15
CA LEU A 186 -9.22 -20.82 -3.55
C LEU A 186 -8.53 -21.95 -2.77
N THR A 187 -7.20 -21.99 -2.86
CA THR A 187 -6.38 -22.94 -2.10
C THR A 187 -6.21 -22.46 -0.66
N ASP A 188 -5.71 -23.33 0.23
CA ASP A 188 -5.35 -22.92 1.58
C ASP A 188 -4.27 -21.82 1.59
N ALA A 189 -3.30 -21.90 0.67
CA ALA A 189 -2.29 -20.86 0.47
C ALA A 189 -2.92 -19.51 0.07
N HIS A 190 -3.89 -19.50 -0.86
CA HIS A 190 -4.60 -18.27 -1.22
C HIS A 190 -5.37 -17.69 -0.02
N ARG A 191 -6.07 -18.54 0.76
CA ARG A 191 -6.78 -18.11 1.96
C ARG A 191 -5.83 -17.53 3.01
N ALA A 192 -4.68 -18.15 3.23
CA ALA A 192 -3.64 -17.66 4.13
C ALA A 192 -3.13 -16.27 3.70
N ALA A 193 -2.81 -16.09 2.42
CA ALA A 193 -2.37 -14.80 1.88
C ALA A 193 -3.45 -13.72 2.03
N LEU A 194 -4.72 -14.04 1.74
CA LEU A 194 -5.85 -13.11 1.88
C LEU A 194 -6.13 -12.72 3.32
N ARG A 195 -6.02 -13.66 4.26
CA ARG A 195 -6.12 -13.36 5.71
C ARG A 195 -5.03 -12.39 6.16
N TYR A 196 -3.82 -12.56 5.64
CA TYR A 196 -2.70 -11.67 5.96
C TYR A 196 -2.83 -10.29 5.33
N VAL A 197 -3.34 -10.19 4.09
CA VAL A 197 -3.71 -8.91 3.48
C VAL A 197 -4.75 -8.18 4.34
N ASP A 198 -5.81 -8.87 4.77
CA ASP A 198 -6.83 -8.32 5.66
C ASP A 198 -6.23 -7.82 6.97
N ALA A 199 -5.33 -8.60 7.58
CA ALA A 199 -4.68 -8.23 8.83
C ALA A 199 -3.79 -6.99 8.69
N LEU A 200 -2.98 -6.90 7.62
CA LEU A 200 -2.14 -5.73 7.35
C LEU A 200 -2.97 -4.46 7.11
N ILE A 201 -4.13 -4.58 6.45
CA ILE A 201 -4.96 -3.43 6.08
C ILE A 201 -5.93 -3.00 7.19
N TRP A 202 -6.43 -3.90 8.02
CA TRP A 202 -7.48 -3.55 9.01
C TRP A 202 -7.06 -3.70 10.47
N THR A 203 -6.17 -4.64 10.78
CA THR A 203 -5.76 -4.94 12.16
C THR A 203 -4.24 -5.12 12.28
N PRO A 204 -3.42 -4.17 11.79
CA PRO A 204 -1.98 -4.38 11.68
C PRO A 204 -1.27 -4.48 13.04
N SER A 205 -1.88 -3.99 14.11
CA SER A 205 -1.40 -4.14 15.49
C SER A 205 -1.61 -5.54 16.07
N SER A 206 -2.27 -6.45 15.34
CA SER A 206 -2.55 -7.84 15.75
C SER A 206 -2.26 -8.83 14.62
N VAL A 207 -1.23 -8.56 13.83
CA VAL A 207 -0.91 -9.30 12.59
C VAL A 207 -0.26 -10.68 12.83
N ASP A 208 0.23 -10.95 14.05
CA ASP A 208 1.04 -12.14 14.38
C ASP A 208 0.41 -13.47 13.97
N GLU A 209 -0.88 -13.66 14.25
CA GLU A 209 -1.57 -14.92 13.92
C GLU A 209 -1.67 -15.12 12.41
N ALA A 210 -1.98 -14.06 11.66
CA ALA A 210 -2.06 -14.15 10.21
C ALA A 210 -0.67 -14.39 9.59
N ALA A 211 0.38 -13.75 10.12
CA ALA A 211 1.76 -13.97 9.69
C ALA A 211 2.22 -15.42 9.92
N ALA A 212 1.88 -16.01 11.06
CA ALA A 212 2.17 -17.42 11.34
C ALA A 212 1.50 -18.36 10.31
N VAL A 213 0.23 -18.12 9.98
CA VAL A 213 -0.50 -18.90 8.96
C VAL A 213 0.09 -18.73 7.57
N VAL A 214 0.60 -17.54 7.19
CA VAL A 214 1.32 -17.37 5.93
C VAL A 214 2.56 -18.27 5.88
N LEU A 215 3.33 -18.36 6.97
CA LEU A 215 4.54 -19.18 7.03
C LEU A 215 4.28 -20.70 6.99
N GLU A 216 3.04 -21.15 7.17
CA GLU A 216 2.66 -22.55 6.96
C GLU A 216 2.60 -22.93 5.46
N HIS A 217 2.40 -21.93 4.58
CA HIS A 217 2.17 -22.14 3.15
C HIS A 217 3.24 -21.53 2.24
N PHE A 218 3.95 -20.50 2.71
CA PHE A 218 4.92 -19.75 1.93
C PHE A 218 6.29 -19.76 2.60
N SER A 219 7.37 -19.69 1.80
CA SER A 219 8.70 -19.47 2.36
C SER A 219 8.80 -18.10 3.04
N ALA A 220 9.82 -17.89 3.87
CA ALA A 220 10.06 -16.59 4.49
C ALA A 220 10.25 -15.48 3.43
N GLU A 221 10.95 -15.79 2.33
CA GLU A 221 11.15 -14.87 1.21
C GLU A 221 9.82 -14.52 0.51
N GLN A 222 8.97 -15.51 0.29
CA GLN A 222 7.63 -15.29 -0.29
C GLN A 222 6.72 -14.51 0.65
N ALA A 223 6.76 -14.76 1.97
CA ALA A 223 5.99 -13.99 2.94
C ALA A 223 6.44 -12.52 3.02
N VAL A 224 7.74 -12.26 2.88
CA VAL A 224 8.29 -10.90 2.72
C VAL A 224 7.79 -10.28 1.42
N GLU A 225 7.81 -11.00 0.29
CA GLU A 225 7.29 -10.54 -1.00
C GLU A 225 5.80 -10.19 -0.92
N ILE A 226 4.95 -11.04 -0.32
CA ILE A 226 3.53 -10.75 -0.06
C ILE A 226 3.38 -9.45 0.74
N THR A 227 4.18 -9.26 1.80
CA THR A 227 4.12 -8.05 2.64
C THR A 227 4.46 -6.79 1.81
N LEU A 228 5.47 -6.88 0.96
CA LEU A 228 5.89 -5.78 0.09
C LEU A 228 4.89 -5.52 -1.03
N ASP A 229 4.29 -6.55 -1.61
CA ASP A 229 3.24 -6.42 -2.63
C ASP A 229 1.98 -5.78 -2.07
N VAL A 230 1.58 -6.12 -0.84
CA VAL A 230 0.47 -5.43 -0.16
C VAL A 230 0.74 -3.93 -0.06
N MET A 231 1.98 -3.52 0.25
CA MET A 231 2.38 -2.11 0.24
C MET A 231 2.48 -1.52 -1.16
N ARG A 232 3.07 -2.22 -2.13
CA ARG A 232 3.13 -1.73 -3.52
C ARG A 232 1.72 -1.47 -4.06
N ASN A 233 0.82 -2.42 -3.90
CA ASN A 233 -0.55 -2.34 -4.40
C ASN A 233 -1.38 -1.33 -3.60
N GLY A 234 -1.07 -1.17 -2.31
CA GLY A 234 -1.69 -0.18 -1.43
C GLY A 234 -1.41 1.27 -1.82
N THR A 235 -0.44 1.57 -2.68
CA THR A 235 -0.23 2.95 -3.17
C THR A 235 -1.44 3.49 -3.94
N ASN A 236 -2.37 2.62 -4.33
CA ASN A 236 -3.67 3.01 -4.87
C ASN A 236 -4.48 3.93 -3.92
N LYS A 237 -4.22 3.90 -2.60
CA LYS A 237 -4.79 4.84 -1.62
C LYS A 237 -4.55 6.29 -2.03
N ILE A 238 -3.38 6.60 -2.63
CA ILE A 238 -3.07 7.95 -3.13
C ILE A 238 -4.03 8.36 -4.25
N ALA A 239 -4.27 7.47 -5.22
CA ALA A 239 -5.20 7.73 -6.31
C ALA A 239 -6.63 7.93 -5.79
N VAL A 240 -7.08 7.11 -4.84
CA VAL A 240 -8.41 7.23 -4.22
C VAL A 240 -8.54 8.53 -3.41
N ALA A 241 -7.55 8.86 -2.58
CA ALA A 241 -7.52 10.07 -1.75
C ALA A 241 -7.40 11.37 -2.55
N LEU A 242 -6.88 11.32 -3.78
CA LEU A 242 -6.80 12.47 -4.70
C LEU A 242 -7.84 12.43 -5.84
N GLY A 243 -8.59 11.33 -5.99
CA GLY A 243 -9.74 11.23 -6.89
C GLY A 243 -9.33 10.90 -8.31
N GLY A 244 -8.07 10.48 -8.47
CA GLY A 244 -7.45 10.05 -9.72
C GLY A 244 -7.62 8.56 -9.99
N ASP A 245 -8.57 7.89 -9.34
CA ASP A 245 -8.81 6.46 -9.48
C ASP A 245 -9.87 6.13 -10.56
N ALA A 246 -10.13 7.02 -11.53
CA ALA A 246 -11.06 6.73 -12.61
C ALA A 246 -10.72 5.39 -13.30
N PRO A 247 -11.71 4.52 -13.57
CA PRO A 247 -11.45 3.24 -14.21
C PRO A 247 -10.93 3.46 -15.63
N ARG A 248 -10.06 2.58 -16.12
CA ARG A 248 -9.59 2.69 -17.52
C ARG A 248 -10.64 2.26 -18.52
N VAL A 249 -11.49 1.31 -18.14
CA VAL A 249 -12.63 0.82 -18.93
C VAL A 249 -13.90 0.83 -18.09
N THR A 250 -15.03 1.11 -18.72
CA THR A 250 -16.35 1.13 -18.04
C THR A 250 -17.04 -0.24 -18.02
N GLU A 251 -16.62 -1.15 -18.91
CA GLU A 251 -17.12 -2.53 -19.01
C GLU A 251 -15.94 -3.49 -19.19
N GLY A 252 -16.01 -4.65 -18.55
CA GLY A 252 -14.94 -5.65 -18.59
C GLY A 252 -13.67 -5.20 -17.85
N VAL A 253 -12.53 -5.64 -18.35
CA VAL A 253 -11.20 -5.36 -17.78
C VAL A 253 -10.21 -5.04 -18.89
N GLU A 254 -9.29 -4.11 -18.64
CA GLU A 254 -8.12 -3.90 -19.50
C GLU A 254 -6.96 -4.75 -18.98
N LEU A 255 -6.25 -5.38 -19.90
CA LEU A 255 -5.13 -6.24 -19.59
C LEU A 255 -3.83 -5.44 -19.53
N TYR A 256 -2.99 -5.79 -18.57
CA TYR A 256 -1.62 -5.29 -18.49
C TYR A 256 -0.65 -6.42 -18.16
N LEU A 257 0.64 -6.15 -18.33
CA LEU A 257 1.75 -7.02 -17.94
C LEU A 257 2.69 -6.24 -17.03
N LEU A 258 3.33 -6.90 -16.07
CA LEU A 258 4.48 -6.28 -15.38
C LEU A 258 5.75 -6.51 -16.17
N GLY A 259 6.38 -5.41 -16.60
CA GLY A 259 7.69 -5.41 -17.24
C GLY A 259 8.78 -5.98 -16.33
N ALA A 260 9.96 -6.24 -16.90
CA ALA A 260 11.13 -6.70 -16.15
C ALA A 260 11.61 -5.66 -15.10
N ASP A 261 11.25 -4.39 -15.29
CA ASP A 261 11.46 -3.27 -14.39
C ASP A 261 10.34 -3.09 -13.35
N GLY A 262 9.32 -3.97 -13.38
CA GLY A 262 8.17 -3.94 -12.47
C GLY A 262 7.10 -2.91 -12.78
N GLN A 263 7.22 -2.21 -13.91
CA GLN A 263 6.25 -1.22 -14.38
C GLN A 263 5.14 -1.88 -15.21
N PRO A 264 3.89 -1.40 -15.11
CA PRO A 264 2.79 -1.91 -15.93
C PRO A 264 2.95 -1.50 -17.39
N VAL A 265 2.87 -2.49 -18.28
CA VAL A 265 2.84 -2.32 -19.73
C VAL A 265 1.44 -2.68 -20.20
N PHE A 266 0.72 -1.70 -20.74
CA PHE A 266 -0.61 -1.88 -21.30
C PHE A 266 -0.49 -2.28 -22.78
N SER A 267 -1.22 -3.31 -23.18
CA SER A 267 -1.38 -3.63 -24.60
C SER A 267 -2.28 -2.57 -25.25
N SER A 268 -1.77 -1.91 -26.30
CA SER A 268 -2.53 -1.01 -27.17
C SER A 268 -3.56 -1.75 -28.01
#